data_AF-A0A959C6J8-F1
#
_entry.id   AF-A0A959C6J8-F1
#
_cell.length_a   1.000
_cell.length_b   1.000
_cell.length_c   1.000
_cell.angle_alpha   90.00
_cell.angle_beta   90.00
_cell.angle_gamma   90.00
#
_symmetry.space_group_name_H-M   'P 1'
#
loop_
_entity.id
_entity.type
_entity.pdbx_description
1 polymer ?
#
loop_
_entity_poly.entity_id
_entity_poly.type
_entity_poly.pdbx_seq_one_letter_code
_entity_poly.pdbx_strand_id
1 'polypeptide(L)' 'IQKHVDLHAKHPLKAEHFDRWVLLFQETVDELFDGEKARDAKFRAFAIAETWKPKFDGPFAAKT' A
#
# COMPACT_ATOMS: atom_id res chain seq x y z
N ILE A 1 12.37 -2.29 -2.78
CA ILE A 1 11.98 -0.93 -2.33
C ILE A 1 12.40 0.16 -3.31
N GLN A 2 13.58 0.09 -3.94
CA GLN A 2 14.14 1.14 -4.81
C GLN A 2 13.13 1.78 -5.78
N LYS A 3 12.34 0.99 -6.52
CA LYS A 3 11.33 1.51 -7.45
C LYS A 3 10.29 2.43 -6.80
N HIS A 4 9.91 2.17 -5.56
CA HIS A 4 8.94 2.99 -4.83
C HIS A 4 9.61 4.27 -4.30
N VAL A 5 10.90 4.21 -3.97
CA VAL A 5 11.71 5.39 -3.60
C VAL A 5 11.88 6.30 -4.82
N ASP A 6 12.25 5.74 -5.97
CA ASP A 6 12.37 6.48 -7.23
C ASP A 6 11.04 7.15 -7.62
N LEU A 7 9.92 6.47 -7.38
CA LEU A 7 8.58 7.01 -7.59
C LEU A 7 8.28 8.14 -6.60
N HIS A 8 8.56 7.94 -5.31
CA HIS A 8 8.35 8.94 -4.27
C HIS A 8 9.13 10.24 -4.55
N ALA A 9 10.37 10.13 -5.05
CA ALA A 9 11.17 11.28 -5.46
C ALA A 9 10.56 12.09 -6.62
N LYS A 10 9.79 11.44 -7.51
CA LYS A 10 9.06 12.10 -8.61
C LYS A 10 7.70 12.63 -8.15
N HIS A 11 7.00 11.83 -7.35
CA HIS A 11 5.66 12.09 -6.84
C HIS A 11 5.55 11.57 -5.41
N PRO A 12 5.53 12.46 -4.40
CA PRO A 12 5.50 12.06 -3.00
C PRO A 12 4.37 11.07 -2.70
N LEU A 13 4.75 9.86 -2.32
CA LEU A 13 3.83 8.85 -1.79
C LEU A 13 3.45 9.22 -0.36
N LYS A 14 2.16 9.45 -0.11
CA LYS A 14 1.59 9.77 1.21
C LYS A 14 0.79 8.59 1.74
N ALA A 15 0.47 8.57 3.03
CA ALA A 15 -0.38 7.54 3.63
C ALA A 15 -1.70 7.32 2.85
N GLU A 16 -2.32 8.42 2.42
CA GLU A 16 -3.58 8.44 1.64
C GLU A 16 -3.52 7.62 0.34
N HIS A 17 -2.36 7.57 -0.32
CA HIS A 17 -2.20 6.77 -1.55
C HIS A 17 -2.22 5.27 -1.26
N PHE A 18 -1.63 4.85 -0.14
CA PHE A 18 -1.66 3.45 0.29
C PHE A 18 -3.06 3.05 0.75
N ASP A 19 -3.76 3.94 1.48
CA ASP A 19 -5.16 3.73 1.87
C ASP A 19 -6.07 3.55 0.66
N ARG A 20 -5.94 4.44 -0.32
CA ARG A 20 -6.74 4.36 -1.55
C ARG A 20 -6.44 3.08 -2.34
N TRP A 21 -5.17 2.68 -2.43
CA TRP A 21 -4.78 1.44 -3.10
C TRP A 21 -5.36 0.20 -2.40
N VAL A 22 -5.28 0.12 -1.07
CA VAL A 22 -5.85 -1.02 -0.32
C VAL A 22 -7.35 -1.09 -0.53
N LEU A 23 -8.06 0.03 -0.45
CA LEU A 23 -9.51 0.07 -0.67
C LEU A 23 -9.88 -0.51 -2.04
N LEU A 24 -9.26 0.01 -3.12
CA LEU A 24 -9.52 -0.45 -4.48
C LEU A 24 -9.18 -1.94 -4.66
N PHE A 25 -8.06 -2.39 -4.08
CA PHE A 25 -7.65 -3.78 -4.14
C PHE A 25 -8.66 -4.69 -3.43
N GLN A 26 -9.11 -4.31 -2.24
CA GLN A 26 -10.08 -5.09 -1.47
C GLN A 26 -11.43 -5.17 -2.19
N GLU A 27 -11.93 -4.04 -2.71
CA GLU A 27 -13.17 -3.99 -3.51
C GLU A 27 -13.08 -4.92 -4.72
N THR A 28 -11.95 -4.89 -5.44
CA THR A 28 -11.72 -5.75 -6.60
C THR A 28 -11.66 -7.23 -6.21
N VAL A 29 -11.03 -7.55 -5.08
CA VAL A 29 -10.97 -8.94 -4.59
C VAL A 29 -12.35 -9.44 -4.19
N ASP A 30 -13.15 -8.60 -3.55
CA ASP A 30 -14.54 -8.94 -3.17
C ASP A 30 -15.47 -9.08 -4.37
N GLU A 31 -15.22 -8.36 -5.46
CA GLU A 31 -15.98 -8.50 -6.70
C GLU A 31 -15.65 -9.79 -7.46
N LEU A 32 -14.37 -10.18 -7.49
CA LEU A 32 -13.88 -11.23 -8.40
C LEU A 32 -13.61 -12.58 -7.72
N PHE A 33 -13.47 -12.62 -6.40
CA PHE A 33 -13.05 -13.80 -5.66
C PHE A 33 -13.79 -13.94 -4.33
N ASP A 34 -13.82 -15.16 -3.80
CA ASP A 34 -14.35 -15.46 -2.47
C ASP A 34 -13.51 -16.55 -1.79
N GLY A 35 -13.80 -16.79 -0.51
CA GLY A 35 -13.20 -17.84 0.30
C GLY A 35 -11.93 -17.39 1.03
N GLU A 36 -11.20 -18.37 1.55
CA GLU A 36 -10.02 -18.12 2.38
C GLU A 36 -8.92 -17.36 1.65
N LYS A 37 -8.70 -17.66 0.36
CA LYS A 37 -7.65 -16.99 -0.43
C LYS A 37 -7.97 -15.53 -0.73
N ALA A 38 -9.24 -15.18 -0.93
CA ALA A 38 -9.66 -13.79 -1.04
C ALA A 38 -9.37 -13.03 0.27
N ARG A 39 -9.75 -13.61 1.42
CA ARG A 39 -9.46 -13.02 2.74
C ARG A 39 -7.95 -12.85 3.00
N ASP A 40 -7.15 -13.88 2.71
CA ASP A 40 -5.69 -13.82 2.84
C ASP A 40 -5.08 -12.73 1.96
N ALA A 41 -5.54 -12.59 0.72
CA ALA A 41 -5.06 -11.57 -0.21
C ALA A 41 -5.35 -10.16 0.32
N LYS A 42 -6.59 -9.91 0.78
CA LYS A 42 -6.97 -8.62 1.36
C LYS A 42 -6.16 -8.28 2.62
N PHE A 43 -5.94 -9.25 3.50
CA PHE A 43 -5.11 -9.08 4.70
C PHE A 43 -3.66 -8.75 4.34
N ARG A 44 -3.09 -9.45 3.35
CA ARG A 44 -1.72 -9.19 2.89
C ARG A 44 -1.58 -7.80 2.27
N ALA A 45 -2.55 -7.35 1.47
CA ALA A 45 -2.54 -6.01 0.90
C ALA A 45 -2.56 -4.94 2.00
N PHE A 46 -3.43 -5.10 3.00
CA PHE A 46 -3.46 -4.23 4.18
C PHE A 46 -2.10 -4.20 4.92
N ALA A 47 -1.53 -5.38 5.23
CA ALA A 47 -0.26 -5.46 5.95
C ALA A 47 0.91 -4.83 5.17
N ILE A 48 0.90 -4.94 3.84
CA ILE A 48 1.85 -4.25 2.97
C ILE A 48 1.68 -2.73 3.12
N ALA A 49 0.46 -2.20 2.97
CA ALA A 49 0.25 -0.75 3.13
C ALA A 49 0.74 -0.23 4.49
N GLU A 50 0.36 -0.88 5.60
CA GLU A 50 0.78 -0.48 6.95
C GLU A 50 2.31 -0.50 7.13
N THR A 51 2.99 -1.47 6.51
CA THR A 51 4.46 -1.55 6.55
C THR A 51 5.13 -0.42 5.74
N TRP A 52 4.47 0.07 4.70
CA TRP A 52 5.05 0.97 3.72
C TRP A 52 4.73 2.45 3.97
N LYS A 53 3.54 2.78 4.49
CA LYS A 53 3.15 4.14 4.90
C LYS A 53 4.25 4.88 5.71
N PRO A 54 4.77 4.35 6.83
CA PRO A 54 5.76 5.07 7.65
C PRO A 54 7.13 5.22 6.98
N LYS A 55 7.40 4.50 5.88
CA LYS A 55 8.66 4.64 5.13
C LYS A 55 8.68 5.89 4.25
N PHE A 56 7.50 6.45 3.97
CA PHE A 56 7.31 7.61 3.11
C PHE A 56 6.60 8.78 3.82
N ASP A 57 6.00 8.53 4.98
CA ASP A 57 5.31 9.53 5.80
C ASP A 57 5.98 9.62 7.18
N GLY A 58 6.69 10.73 7.45
CA GLY A 58 7.33 11.00 8.74
C GLY A 58 8.65 11.78 8.64
N PRO A 59 9.15 12.37 9.75
CA PRO A 59 10.39 13.15 9.80
C PRO A 59 11.67 12.33 9.50
N PHE A 60 11.53 11.00 9.45
CA PHE A 60 12.56 10.03 9.07
C PHE A 60 12.23 9.27 7.78
N ALA A 61 11.13 9.62 7.08
CA ALA A 61 10.89 9.16 5.73
C ALA A 61 12.13 9.55 4.91
N ALA A 62 12.79 8.53 4.35
CA ALA A 62 14.18 8.58 3.93
C ALA A 62 14.56 9.96 3.38
N LYS A 63 15.28 10.76 4.18
CA LYS A 63 15.99 11.92 3.65
C LYS A 63 16.90 11.37 2.57
N THR A 64 16.59 11.74 1.35
CA THR A 64 17.38 11.44 0.17
C THR A 64 18.70 12.20 0.26
#